data_AF-A0A0R1RTA4-F1
#
_entry.id   AF-A0A0R1RTA4-F1
#
_cell.length_a   1.000
_cell.length_b   1.000
_cell.length_c   1.000
_cell.angle_alpha   90.00
_cell.angle_beta   90.00
_cell.angle_gamma   90.00
#
_symmetry.space_group_name_H-M   'P 1'
#
loop_
_entity.id
_entity.type
_entity.pdbx_description
1 polymer ?
#
loop_
_entity_poly.entity_id
_entity_poly.type
_entity_poly.pdbx_seq_one_letter_code
_entity_poly.pdbx_strand_id
1 'polypeptide(L)'
;MQQLSVSQLAALKQELRTQNLQQRFIIIHLRDQQHGAFYLITDYQRVIALKTKHKHVQINIVQDIVPITNRLAYWAVAQQAFTARPWDLALQQQLLQCTNAVLQENHHPSNTDFPWNASDTFDHPVEQ
;
A
#
# COMPACT_ATOMS: atom_id res chain seq x y z
N MET A 1 -10.23 7.19 -11.18
CA MET A 1 -10.54 6.00 -10.35
C MET A 1 -11.60 5.17 -11.06
N GLN A 2 -11.33 3.88 -11.28
CA GLN A 2 -12.37 2.95 -11.72
C GLN A 2 -13.50 2.93 -10.69
N GLN A 3 -14.73 3.19 -11.12
CA GLN A 3 -15.90 3.07 -10.24
C GLN A 3 -16.28 1.60 -10.13
N LEU A 4 -16.21 1.06 -8.91
CA LEU A 4 -16.75 -0.26 -8.60
C LEU A 4 -18.26 -0.09 -8.38
N SER A 5 -19.06 -0.98 -8.96
CA SER A 5 -20.47 -1.09 -8.56
C SER A 5 -20.59 -1.48 -7.09
N VAL A 6 -21.74 -1.19 -6.47
CA VAL A 6 -21.99 -1.49 -5.05
C VAL A 6 -21.76 -2.98 -4.76
N SER A 7 -22.21 -3.86 -5.66
CA SER A 7 -22.04 -5.31 -5.53
C SER A 7 -20.57 -5.75 -5.62
N GLN A 8 -19.79 -5.16 -6.55
CA GLN A 8 -18.36 -5.44 -6.68
C GLN A 8 -17.58 -4.96 -5.44
N LEU A 9 -17.92 -3.79 -4.94
CA LEU A 9 -17.30 -3.25 -3.73
C LEU A 9 -17.61 -4.11 -2.49
N ALA A 10 -18.85 -4.59 -2.37
CA ALA A 10 -19.24 -5.48 -1.28
C ALA A 10 -18.49 -6.82 -1.34
N ALA A 11 -18.39 -7.43 -2.53
CA ALA A 11 -17.66 -8.67 -2.73
C ALA A 11 -16.17 -8.51 -2.39
N LEU A 12 -15.52 -7.47 -2.92
CA LEU A 12 -14.11 -7.19 -2.65
C LEU A 12 -13.85 -6.92 -1.16
N LYS A 13 -14.73 -6.18 -0.48
CA LYS A 13 -14.60 -5.98 0.97
C LYS A 13 -14.73 -7.29 1.75
N GLN A 14 -15.59 -8.20 1.31
CA GLN A 14 -15.72 -9.49 1.96
C GLN A 14 -14.46 -10.34 1.77
N GLU A 15 -13.88 -10.31 0.57
CA GLU A 15 -12.59 -10.96 0.30
C GLU A 15 -11.48 -10.37 1.17
N LEU A 16 -11.34 -9.04 1.22
CA LEU A 16 -10.35 -8.35 2.04
C LEU A 16 -10.55 -8.63 3.54
N ARG A 17 -11.78 -8.77 4.02
CA ARG A 17 -12.04 -9.21 5.40
C ARG A 17 -11.47 -10.60 5.67
N THR A 18 -11.72 -11.54 4.76
CA THR A 18 -11.18 -12.90 4.88
C THR A 18 -9.65 -12.89 4.85
N GLN A 19 -9.05 -12.12 3.95
CA GLN A 19 -7.59 -11.97 3.87
C GLN A 19 -7.03 -11.32 5.14
N ASN A 20 -7.69 -10.30 5.69
CA ASN A 20 -7.23 -9.58 6.88
C ASN A 20 -7.15 -10.48 8.12
N LEU A 21 -7.97 -11.53 8.21
CA LEU A 21 -7.89 -12.52 9.30
C LEU A 21 -6.56 -13.28 9.30
N GLN A 22 -5.93 -13.43 8.15
CA GLN A 22 -4.69 -14.19 7.97
C GLN A 22 -3.47 -13.28 7.78
N GLN A 23 -3.60 -12.27 6.93
CA GLN A 23 -2.50 -11.42 6.48
C GLN A 23 -2.31 -10.17 7.34
N ARG A 24 -3.38 -9.70 7.99
CA ARG A 24 -3.41 -8.47 8.81
C ARG A 24 -2.87 -7.25 8.07
N PHE A 25 -3.77 -6.51 7.43
CA PHE A 25 -3.44 -5.23 6.81
C PHE A 25 -3.00 -4.22 7.85
N ILE A 26 -1.91 -3.53 7.54
CA ILE A 26 -1.24 -2.59 8.43
C ILE A 26 -0.78 -1.36 7.65
N ILE A 27 -0.65 -0.27 8.39
CA ILE A 27 0.12 0.89 7.97
C ILE A 27 1.51 0.74 8.58
N ILE A 28 2.52 0.89 7.75
CA ILE A 28 3.92 1.00 8.17
C ILE A 28 4.46 2.39 7.85
N HIS A 29 5.42 2.82 8.65
CA HIS A 29 6.24 3.98 8.38
C HIS A 29 7.64 3.49 8.02
N LEU A 30 8.04 3.79 6.78
CA LEU A 30 9.38 3.55 6.27
C LEU A 30 10.18 4.84 6.41
N ARG A 31 11.40 4.72 6.92
CA ARG A 31 12.39 5.80 6.93
C ARG A 31 13.69 5.28 6.34
N ASP A 32 14.07 5.89 5.24
CA ASP A 32 15.32 5.67 4.57
C ASP A 32 16.16 6.95 4.57
N GLN A 33 17.47 6.82 4.74
CA GLN A 33 18.36 8.00 4.80
C GLN A 33 18.49 8.70 3.44
N GLN A 34 18.30 7.98 2.34
CA GLN A 34 18.45 8.52 0.98
C GLN A 34 17.12 9.01 0.40
N HIS A 35 16.02 8.31 0.72
CA HIS A 35 14.71 8.55 0.10
C HIS A 35 13.69 9.20 1.04
N GLY A 36 14.08 9.52 2.27
CA GLY A 36 13.21 10.18 3.24
C GLY A 36 12.26 9.22 3.95
N ALA A 37 11.10 9.73 4.38
CA ALA A 37 10.16 8.98 5.19
C ALA A 37 8.75 9.01 4.59
N PHE A 38 8.10 7.85 4.53
CA PHE A 38 6.80 7.69 3.89
C PHE A 38 5.99 6.55 4.52
N TYR A 39 4.67 6.66 4.44
CA TYR A 39 3.76 5.63 4.94
C TYR A 39 3.36 4.68 3.82
N LEU A 40 3.32 3.37 4.12
CA LEU A 40 2.81 2.36 3.21
C LEU A 40 1.68 1.56 3.86
N ILE A 41 0.77 1.06 3.03
CA ILE A 41 -0.23 0.08 3.40
C ILE A 41 0.27 -1.27 2.91
N THR A 42 0.31 -2.27 3.78
CA THR A 42 0.81 -3.60 3.45
C THR A 42 0.26 -4.64 4.42
N ASP A 43 0.80 -5.85 4.42
CA ASP A 43 0.48 -6.93 5.34
C ASP A 43 1.71 -7.35 6.16
N TYR A 44 1.49 -8.08 7.26
CA TYR A 44 2.59 -8.48 8.16
C TYR A 44 3.66 -9.33 7.47
N GLN A 45 3.27 -10.21 6.54
CA GLN A 45 4.23 -11.10 5.88
C GLN A 45 5.18 -10.30 4.98
N ARG A 46 4.63 -9.33 4.23
CA ARG A 46 5.43 -8.40 3.43
C ARG A 46 6.38 -7.56 4.27
N VAL A 47 6.00 -7.13 5.47
CA VAL A 47 6.92 -6.39 6.36
C VAL A 47 8.15 -7.22 6.72
N ILE A 48 7.98 -8.52 7.00
CA ILE A 48 9.09 -9.41 7.32
C ILE A 48 10.04 -9.53 6.10
N ALA A 49 9.48 -9.68 4.90
CA ALA A 49 10.26 -9.71 3.67
C ALA A 49 11.01 -8.39 3.41
N LEU A 50 10.33 -7.25 3.58
CA LEU A 50 10.93 -5.91 3.41
C LEU A 50 12.08 -5.66 4.39
N LYS A 51 11.91 -5.99 5.67
CA LYS A 51 12.97 -5.88 6.69
C LYS A 51 14.19 -6.73 6.36
N THR A 52 13.95 -7.89 5.75
CA THR A 52 15.02 -8.81 5.37
C THR A 52 15.79 -8.30 4.15
N LYS A 53 15.08 -7.80 3.14
CA LYS A 53 15.65 -7.30 1.89
C LYS A 53 16.36 -5.95 2.05
N HIS A 54 15.81 -5.05 2.88
CA HIS A 54 16.29 -3.68 3.04
C HIS A 54 16.73 -3.39 4.48
N LYS A 55 17.85 -3.98 4.91
CA LYS A 55 18.38 -3.83 6.29
C LYS A 55 18.75 -2.38 6.67
N HIS A 56 18.99 -1.53 5.68
CA HIS A 56 19.34 -0.12 5.88
C HIS A 56 18.10 0.76 6.14
N VAL A 57 16.89 0.23 5.96
CA VAL A 57 15.64 0.99 6.03
C VAL A 57 14.95 0.71 7.33
N GLN A 58 14.62 1.77 8.06
CA GLN A 58 13.88 1.65 9.30
C GLN A 58 12.40 1.41 8.99
N ILE A 59 11.91 0.22 9.31
CA ILE A 59 10.52 -0.19 9.07
C ILE A 59 9.78 -0.35 10.40
N ASN A 60 8.83 0.55 10.66
CA ASN A 60 8.00 0.53 11.86
C ASN A 60 6.54 0.26 11.49
N ILE A 61 5.92 -0.75 12.11
CA ILE A 61 4.47 -0.94 12.03
C ILE A 61 3.83 0.11 12.93
N VAL A 62 2.95 0.94 12.38
CA VAL A 62 2.33 2.05 13.13
C VAL A 62 0.88 1.77 13.51
N GLN A 63 0.14 0.99 12.71
CA GLN A 63 -1.28 0.72 12.96
C GLN A 63 -1.79 -0.50 12.20
N ASP A 64 -2.64 -1.32 12.84
CA ASP A 64 -3.50 -2.30 12.17
C ASP A 64 -4.70 -1.60 11.51
N ILE A 65 -5.04 -1.98 10.28
CA ILE A 65 -6.19 -1.43 9.55
C ILE A 65 -7.44 -2.24 9.87
N VAL A 66 -8.22 -1.75 10.82
CA VAL A 66 -9.51 -2.32 11.23
C VAL A 66 -10.50 -1.17 11.48
N PRO A 67 -11.71 -1.18 10.91
CA PRO A 67 -12.30 -2.21 10.04
C PRO A 67 -11.87 -2.12 8.57
N ILE A 68 -12.20 -3.13 7.76
CA ILE A 68 -12.05 -3.09 6.29
C ILE A 68 -13.04 -2.09 5.69
N THR A 69 -12.50 -1.00 5.14
CA THR A 69 -13.28 0.13 4.61
C THR A 69 -13.38 0.12 3.09
N ASN A 70 -14.22 1.00 2.54
CA ASN A 70 -14.30 1.19 1.09
C ASN A 70 -12.98 1.74 0.54
N ARG A 71 -12.28 2.60 1.30
CA ARG A 71 -11.01 3.19 0.88
C ARG A 71 -9.91 2.13 0.77
N LEU A 72 -9.87 1.19 1.71
CA LEU A 72 -8.96 0.04 1.62
C LEU A 72 -9.27 -0.83 0.40
N ALA A 73 -10.55 -1.03 0.07
CA ALA A 73 -10.94 -1.76 -1.13
C ALA A 73 -10.49 -1.06 -2.43
N TYR A 74 -10.68 0.25 -2.54
CA TYR A 74 -10.16 1.02 -3.67
C TYR A 74 -8.64 1.02 -3.74
N TRP A 75 -7.96 1.07 -2.59
CA TRP A 75 -6.51 0.91 -2.52
C TRP A 75 -6.05 -0.45 -3.05
N ALA A 76 -6.72 -1.54 -2.69
CA ALA A 76 -6.37 -2.87 -3.18
C ALA A 76 -6.48 -2.97 -4.72
N VAL A 77 -7.52 -2.39 -5.32
CA VAL A 77 -7.66 -2.32 -6.79
C VAL A 77 -6.56 -1.47 -7.42
N ALA A 78 -6.25 -0.31 -6.83
CA ALA A 78 -5.17 0.54 -7.32
C ALA A 78 -3.80 -0.15 -7.23
N GLN A 79 -3.54 -0.87 -6.13
CA GLN A 79 -2.33 -1.65 -5.93
C GLN A 79 -2.21 -2.77 -6.96
N GLN A 80 -3.28 -3.52 -7.22
CA GLN A 80 -3.29 -4.56 -8.24
C GLN A 80 -3.03 -4.00 -9.64
N ALA A 81 -3.68 -2.89 -9.98
CA ALA A 81 -3.48 -2.23 -11.27
C ALA A 81 -2.05 -1.72 -11.45
N PHE A 82 -1.48 -1.10 -10.41
CA PHE A 82 -0.10 -0.64 -10.38
C PHE A 82 0.88 -1.82 -10.52
N THR A 83 0.68 -2.89 -9.77
CA THR A 83 1.56 -4.08 -9.82
C THR A 83 1.61 -4.68 -11.23
N ALA A 84 0.50 -4.65 -11.97
CA ALA A 84 0.47 -5.13 -13.35
C ALA A 84 1.22 -4.23 -14.34
N ARG A 85 1.32 -2.91 -14.06
CA ARG A 85 1.95 -1.91 -14.94
C ARG A 85 2.64 -0.82 -14.10
N PRO A 86 3.76 -1.14 -13.43
CA PRO A 86 4.40 -0.21 -12.49
C PRO A 86 5.00 1.02 -13.15
N TRP A 87 5.29 0.96 -14.46
CA TRP A 87 5.78 2.08 -15.26
C TRP A 87 4.70 3.13 -15.60
N ASP A 88 3.42 2.83 -15.37
CA ASP A 88 2.32 3.75 -15.70
C ASP A 88 2.17 4.82 -14.61
N LEU A 89 2.60 6.04 -14.93
CA LEU A 89 2.54 7.21 -14.04
C LEU A 89 1.12 7.53 -13.57
N ALA A 90 0.08 7.25 -14.38
CA ALA A 90 -1.29 7.49 -13.97
C ALA A 90 -1.73 6.50 -12.88
N LEU A 91 -1.26 5.25 -12.96
CA LEU A 91 -1.52 4.24 -11.92
C LEU A 91 -0.72 4.52 -10.65
N GLN A 92 0.50 5.04 -10.76
CA GLN A 92 1.29 5.52 -9.61
C GLN A 92 0.54 6.63 -8.86
N GLN A 93 0.08 7.65 -9.57
CA GLN A 93 -0.69 8.75 -8.98
C GLN A 93 -2.02 8.26 -8.38
N GLN A 94 -2.69 7.32 -9.04
CA GLN A 94 -3.91 6.73 -8.50
C GLN A 94 -3.64 5.94 -7.22
N LEU A 95 -2.56 5.15 -7.16
CA LEU A 95 -2.16 4.42 -5.96
C LEU A 95 -1.81 5.39 -4.82
N LEU A 96 -1.12 6.49 -5.11
CA LEU A 96 -0.82 7.54 -4.14
C LEU A 96 -2.10 8.16 -3.56
N GLN A 97 -3.04 8.53 -4.42
CA GLN A 97 -4.33 9.06 -3.99
C GLN A 97 -5.11 8.07 -3.12
N CYS A 98 -5.17 6.80 -3.52
CA CYS A 98 -5.84 5.77 -2.73
C CYS A 98 -5.14 5.49 -1.39
N THR A 99 -3.81 5.53 -1.38
CA THR A 99 -3.02 5.36 -0.14
C THR A 99 -3.30 6.51 0.82
N ASN A 100 -3.21 7.76 0.36
CA ASN A 100 -3.52 8.93 1.18
C ASN A 100 -4.95 8.93 1.69
N ALA A 101 -5.90 8.43 0.90
CA ALA A 101 -7.28 8.28 1.34
C ALA A 101 -7.41 7.32 2.55
N VAL A 102 -6.68 6.20 2.55
CA VAL A 102 -6.64 5.26 3.68
C VAL A 102 -5.87 5.85 4.86
N LEU A 103 -4.73 6.54 4.62
CA LEU A 103 -3.96 7.20 5.68
C LEU A 103 -4.80 8.25 6.40
N GLN A 104 -5.50 9.11 5.66
CA GLN A 104 -6.38 10.14 6.22
C GLN A 104 -7.51 9.52 7.06
N GLU A 105 -8.13 8.44 6.59
CA GLU A 105 -9.16 7.71 7.34
C GLU A 105 -8.62 7.08 8.63
N ASN A 106 -7.33 6.77 8.67
CA ASN A 106 -6.63 6.24 9.85
C ASN A 106 -5.86 7.31 10.63
N HIS A 107 -6.09 8.60 10.36
CA HIS A 107 -5.47 9.75 11.03
C HIS A 107 -3.94 9.85 10.90
N HIS A 108 -3.37 9.35 9.80
CA HIS A 108 -1.95 9.53 9.47
C HIS A 108 -1.74 10.69 8.47
N PRO A 109 -0.55 11.32 8.46
CA PRO A 109 -0.19 12.29 7.44
C PRO A 109 -0.23 11.69 6.03
N SER A 110 -0.66 12.50 5.05
CA SER A 110 -0.58 12.13 3.63
C SER A 110 0.87 12.13 3.16
N ASN A 111 1.20 11.19 2.27
CA ASN A 111 2.43 11.23 1.50
C ASN A 111 2.33 12.34 0.42
N THR A 112 3.38 13.14 0.27
CA THR A 112 3.46 14.17 -0.78
C THR A 112 3.88 13.60 -2.12
N ASP A 113 4.69 12.54 -2.11
CA ASP A 113 5.15 11.79 -3.27
C ASP A 113 5.45 10.34 -2.84
N PHE A 114 5.50 9.40 -3.79
CA PHE A 114 5.98 8.05 -3.53
C PHE A 114 7.39 7.86 -4.10
N PRO A 115 8.28 7.14 -3.40
CA PRO A 115 9.63 6.92 -3.89
C PRO A 115 9.75 6.00 -5.11
N TRP A 116 8.65 5.56 -5.74
CA TRP A 116 8.65 4.66 -6.92
C TRP A 116 9.41 5.20 -8.15
N ASN A 117 9.84 6.48 -8.14
CA ASN A 117 10.62 7.07 -9.23
C ASN A 117 12.10 6.65 -9.24
N ALA A 118 12.60 6.08 -8.14
CA ALA A 118 13.96 5.61 -8.06
C ALA A 118 14.01 4.17 -8.56
N SER A 119 14.94 3.88 -9.47
CA SER A 119 15.19 2.54 -10.04
C SER A 119 15.52 1.43 -9.02
N ASP A 120 15.49 1.75 -7.72
CA ASP A 120 15.83 0.91 -6.56
C ASP A 120 14.67 0.76 -5.55
N THR A 121 13.43 1.06 -5.94
CA THR A 121 12.32 1.07 -4.98
C THR A 121 11.89 -0.34 -4.56
N PHE A 122 11.69 -0.51 -3.25
CA PHE A 122 11.30 -1.67 -2.42
C PHE A 122 10.43 -2.80 -3.01
N ASP A 123 9.71 -2.56 -4.11
CA ASP A 123 8.72 -3.48 -4.69
C ASP A 123 8.86 -3.66 -6.22
N HIS A 124 9.98 -3.23 -6.82
CA HIS A 124 10.26 -3.70 -8.18
C HIS A 124 10.45 -5.23 -8.13
N PRO A 125 9.65 -6.02 -8.88
CA PRO A 125 10.06 -7.38 -9.17
C PRO A 125 11.42 -7.28 -9.84
N VAL A 126 12.40 -7.96 -9.27
CA VAL A 126 13.72 -8.11 -9.90
C VAL A 126 13.42 -8.68 -11.28
N GLU A 127 13.67 -7.90 -12.34
CA GLU A 127 13.72 -8.45 -13.69
C GLU A 127 14.69 -9.63 -13.64
N GLN A 128 14.18 -10.83 -13.93
CA GLN A 128 15.01 -12.03 -14.11
C GLN A 128 15.73 -11.97 -15.45
#